data_AF-A0A227IZW7-F1
#
_entry.id   AF-A0A227IZW7-F1
#
_cell.length_a   1.000
_cell.length_b   1.000
_cell.length_c   1.000
_cell.angle_alpha   90.00
_cell.angle_beta   90.00
_cell.angle_gamma   90.00
#
_symmetry.space_group_name_H-M   'P 1'
#
loop_
_entity.id
_entity.type
_entity.pdbx_description
1 polymer ?
#
loop_
_entity_poly.entity_id
_entity_poly.type
_entity_poly.pdbx_seq_one_letter_code
_entity_poly.pdbx_strand_id
1 'polypeptide(L)'
;VVIDLGSEADYSYFSLSGPDRLVVDMKDTTMQAKLPVTVSDSPVLKLVRKSSPPEKGTYRLVFELKKNVQAELFKLSPTPGGQYGHRLVI
;
A
#
# COMPACT_ATOMS: atom_id res chain seq x y z
N VAL A 1 2.49 5.13 -5.64
CA VAL A 1 1.97 5.53 -4.31
C VAL A 1 3.12 5.44 -3.31
N VAL A 2 3.19 6.34 -2.34
CA VAL A 2 4.17 6.24 -1.24
C VAL A 2 3.41 6.16 0.07
N ILE A 3 3.76 5.19 0.91
CA ILE A 3 3.24 5.05 2.27
C ILE A 3 4.36 5.43 3.23
N ASP A 4 4.16 6.48 4.01
CA ASP A 4 5.06 6.86 5.10
C ASP A 4 4.79 5.96 6.32
N LEU A 5 5.87 5.49 6.96
CA LEU A 5 5.85 4.50 8.02
C LEU A 5 6.73 4.94 9.20
N GLY A 6 6.31 4.57 10.41
CA GLY A 6 7.08 4.82 11.63
C GLY A 6 8.31 3.91 11.78
N SER A 7 8.29 2.74 11.13
CA SER A 7 9.36 1.74 11.14
C SER A 7 9.48 1.08 9.76
N GLU A 8 10.53 0.29 9.54
CA GLU A 8 10.68 -0.46 8.31
C GLU A 8 9.46 -1.37 8.05
N ALA A 9 9.01 -1.42 6.79
CA ALA A 9 7.87 -2.24 6.40
C ALA A 9 8.25 -3.74 6.37
N ASP A 10 7.51 -4.55 7.12
CA ASP A 10 7.37 -5.99 6.87
C ASP A 10 6.07 -6.19 6.09
N TYR A 11 6.20 -6.58 4.81
CA TYR A 11 5.06 -6.65 3.89
C TYR A 11 5.15 -7.83 2.92
N SER A 12 3.99 -8.23 2.44
CA SER A 12 3.83 -9.07 1.26
C SER A 12 2.80 -8.45 0.33
N TYR A 13 2.81 -8.86 -0.94
CA TYR A 13 1.83 -8.39 -1.90
C TYR A 13 1.53 -9.43 -2.96
N PHE A 14 0.34 -9.32 -3.55
CA PHE A 14 -0.09 -10.15 -4.66
C PHE A 14 -1.10 -9.39 -5.51
N SER A 15 -1.27 -9.84 -6.75
CA SER A 15 -2.24 -9.27 -7.68
C SER A 15 -3.44 -10.19 -7.85
N LEU A 16 -4.62 -9.60 -8.02
CA LEU A 16 -5.87 -10.29 -8.35
C LEU A 16 -6.40 -9.76 -9.68
N SER A 17 -7.04 -10.64 -10.45
CA SER A 17 -7.78 -10.29 -11.67
C SER A 17 -9.29 -10.36 -11.44
N GLY A 18 -10.07 -9.66 -12.28
CA GLY A 18 -11.53 -9.72 -12.29
C GLY A 18 -12.22 -9.17 -11.03
N PRO A 19 -12.11 -7.87 -10.67
CA PRO A 19 -11.35 -6.79 -11.32
C PRO A 19 -9.87 -6.73 -10.88
N ASP A 20 -9.04 -6.04 -11.67
CA ASP A 20 -7.61 -5.85 -11.40
C ASP A 20 -7.36 -5.13 -10.08
N ARG A 21 -6.62 -5.78 -9.18
CA ARG A 21 -6.28 -5.25 -7.86
C ARG A 21 -4.87 -5.64 -7.47
N LEU A 22 -4.16 -4.71 -6.83
CA LEU A 22 -2.97 -5.01 -6.05
C LEU A 22 -3.36 -5.06 -4.57
N VAL A 23 -3.02 -6.14 -3.89
CA VAL A 23 -3.23 -6.32 -2.46
C VAL A 23 -1.89 -6.27 -1.76
N VAL A 24 -1.79 -5.44 -0.72
CA VAL A 24 -0.57 -5.28 0.09
C VAL A 24 -0.93 -5.53 1.54
N ASP A 25 -0.26 -6.51 2.14
CA ASP A 25 -0.38 -6.86 3.55
C ASP A 25 0.83 -6.33 4.30
N MET A 26 0.61 -5.54 5.34
CA MET A 26 1.66 -4.99 6.19
C MET A 26 1.50 -5.51 7.61
N LYS A 27 2.54 -6.13 8.17
CA LYS A 27 2.52 -6.66 9.53
C LYS A 27 2.74 -5.58 10.57
N ASP A 28 2.25 -5.83 11.77
CA ASP A 28 2.35 -4.95 12.96
C ASP A 28 2.04 -3.48 12.67
N THR A 29 1.14 -3.25 11.70
CA THR A 29 0.86 -1.93 11.16
C THR A 29 -0.56 -1.53 11.50
N THR A 30 -0.72 -0.26 11.86
CA THR A 30 -2.04 0.39 11.96
C THR A 30 -2.08 1.57 11.01
N MET A 31 -3.23 1.81 10.41
CA MET A 31 -3.40 2.88 9.42
C MET A 31 -4.04 4.10 10.06
N GLN A 32 -3.35 5.24 9.99
CA GLN A 32 -3.88 6.53 10.44
C GLN A 32 -4.64 7.27 9.33
N ALA A 33 -4.37 6.94 8.07
CA ALA A 33 -5.04 7.56 6.93
C ALA A 33 -6.53 7.20 6.90
N LYS A 34 -7.36 8.17 6.51
CA LYS A 34 -8.79 7.94 6.27
C LYS A 34 -8.97 7.17 4.95
N LEU A 35 -9.58 6.00 5.02
CA LEU A 35 -9.89 5.15 3.87
C LEU A 35 -11.41 4.92 3.78
N PRO A 36 -11.97 4.77 2.57
CA PRO A 36 -11.26 4.68 1.28
C PRO A 36 -10.82 6.04 0.72
N VAL A 37 -9.79 6.04 -0.13
CA VAL A 37 -9.35 7.20 -0.93
C VAL A 37 -9.65 6.93 -2.40
N THR A 38 -10.54 7.74 -2.98
CA THR A 38 -10.83 7.69 -4.43
C THR A 38 -9.78 8.50 -5.18
N VAL A 39 -9.27 7.93 -6.28
CA VAL A 39 -8.23 8.55 -7.10
C VAL A 39 -8.81 8.86 -8.47
N SER A 40 -9.06 10.14 -8.74
CA SER A 40 -9.60 10.63 -10.01
C SER A 40 -8.49 10.75 -11.07
N ASP A 41 -7.40 11.43 -10.72
CA ASP A 41 -6.30 11.75 -11.63
C ASP A 41 -5.17 10.71 -11.58
N SER A 42 -5.45 9.52 -12.14
CA SER A 42 -4.43 8.49 -12.34
C SER A 42 -4.75 7.63 -13.56
N PRO A 43 -3.77 7.30 -14.41
CA PRO A 43 -3.97 6.37 -15.52
C PRO A 43 -4.06 4.91 -15.08
N VAL A 44 -3.77 4.60 -13.81
CA VAL A 44 -3.65 3.23 -13.31
C VAL A 44 -4.52 2.99 -12.07
N LEU A 45 -4.51 3.89 -11.10
CA LEU A 45 -5.18 3.67 -9.81
C LEU A 45 -6.59 4.29 -9.80
N LYS A 46 -7.54 3.59 -9.20
CA LYS A 46 -8.93 4.06 -9.05
C LYS A 46 -9.31 4.32 -7.60
N LEU A 47 -8.94 3.40 -6.70
CA LEU A 47 -9.38 3.41 -5.31
C LEU A 47 -8.31 2.75 -4.44
N VAL A 48 -8.04 3.32 -3.28
CA VAL A 48 -7.29 2.66 -2.20
C VAL A 48 -8.25 2.45 -1.04
N ARG A 49 -8.34 1.22 -0.55
CA ARG A 49 -9.23 0.88 0.56
C ARG A 49 -8.64 -0.18 1.46
N LYS A 50 -9.18 -0.30 2.67
CA LYS A 50 -8.90 -1.42 3.56
C LYS A 50 -9.70 -2.66 3.16
N SER A 51 -9.22 -3.82 3.56
CA SER A 51 -9.94 -5.10 3.51
C SER A 51 -9.72 -5.86 4.81
N SER A 52 -10.50 -6.93 5.02
CA SER A 52 -10.23 -7.88 6.10
C SER A 52 -8.82 -8.46 5.93
N PRO A 53 -7.96 -8.37 6.96
CA PRO A 53 -6.61 -8.91 6.89
C PRO A 53 -6.62 -10.45 6.94
N PRO A 54 -5.54 -11.11 6.49
CA PRO A 54 -5.43 -12.56 6.55
C PRO A 54 -5.29 -13.07 7.99
N GLU A 55 -4.73 -12.24 8.88
CA GLU A 55 -4.46 -12.58 10.27
C GLU A 55 -4.44 -11.34 11.18
N LYS A 56 -4.50 -11.56 12.49
CA LYS A 56 -4.43 -10.49 13.50
C LYS A 56 -3.06 -9.80 13.44
N GLY A 57 -3.05 -8.47 13.57
CA GLY A 57 -1.81 -7.68 13.50
C GLY A 57 -1.41 -7.27 12.08
N THR A 58 -2.06 -7.82 11.05
CA THR A 58 -1.84 -7.39 9.67
C THR A 58 -2.83 -6.30 9.27
N TYR A 59 -2.35 -5.29 8.54
CA TYR A 59 -3.19 -4.33 7.84
C TYR A 59 -3.18 -4.61 6.35
N ARG A 60 -4.36 -4.90 5.77
CA ARG A 60 -4.52 -5.17 4.34
C ARG A 60 -5.03 -3.95 3.59
N LEU A 61 -4.23 -3.47 2.66
CA LEU A 61 -4.62 -2.49 1.65
C LEU A 61 -4.97 -3.17 0.33
N VAL A 62 -5.99 -2.63 -0.33
CA VAL A 62 -6.39 -3.01 -1.68
C VAL A 62 -6.34 -1.76 -2.55
N PHE A 63 -5.50 -1.81 -3.56
CA PHE A 63 -5.40 -0.84 -4.64
C PHE A 63 -6.23 -1.37 -5.81
N GLU A 64 -7.41 -0.79 -6.04
CA GLU A 64 -8.20 -1.12 -7.21
C GLU A 64 -7.66 -0.39 -8.44
N LEU A 65 -7.38 -1.15 -9.48
CA LEU A 65 -6.68 -0.68 -10.67
C LEU A 65 -7.67 -0.53 -11.83
N LYS A 66 -7.36 0.41 -12.73
CA LYS A 66 -8.11 0.65 -13.97
C LYS A 66 -7.76 -0.36 -15.06
N LYS A 67 -6.60 -1.00 -14.95
CA LYS A 67 -6.06 -1.98 -15.90
C LYS A 67 -5.01 -2.86 -15.20
N ASN A 68 -4.77 -4.03 -15.76
CA ASN A 68 -3.71 -4.92 -15.32
C ASN A 68 -2.34 -4.24 -15.48
N VAL A 69 -1.56 -4.20 -14.41
CA VAL A 69 -0.17 -3.70 -14.40
C VAL A 69 0.68 -4.60 -13.53
N GLN A 70 1.96 -4.75 -13.87
CA GLN A 70 2.92 -5.38 -12.99
C GLN A 70 3.28 -4.39 -11.88
N ALA A 71 3.07 -4.79 -10.63
CA ALA A 71 3.43 -3.99 -9.47
C ALA A 71 4.89 -4.22 -9.08
N GLU A 72 5.57 -3.15 -8.68
CA GLU A 72 6.91 -3.20 -8.10
C GLU A 72 6.90 -2.45 -6.78
N LEU A 73 7.32 -3.11 -5.70
CA LEU A 73 7.32 -2.53 -4.37
C LEU A 73 8.72 -2.60 -3.79
N PHE A 74 9.18 -1.50 -3.21
CA PHE A 74 10.48 -1.44 -2.54
C PHE A 74 10.45 -0.48 -1.35
N LYS A 75 11.37 -0.74 -0.42
CA LYS A 75 11.53 0.03 0.81
C LYS A 75 12.52 1.17 0.60
N LEU A 76 12.26 2.30 1.23
CA LEU A 76 13.24 3.36 1.41
C LEU A 76 13.53 3.53 2.91
N SER A 77 14.81 3.53 3.25
CA SER A 77 15.28 3.92 4.57
C SER A 77 15.04 5.42 4.84
N PRO A 78 15.03 5.85 6.11
CA PRO A 78 14.94 7.26 6.45
C PRO A 78 16.08 8.06 5.81
N THR A 79 15.79 9.29 5.40
CA THR A 79 16.84 10.17 4.87
C THR A 79 17.81 10.59 5.98
N PRO A 80 19.10 10.81 5.66
CA PRO A 80 20.03 11.44 6.60
C PRO A 80 19.43 12.75 7.14
N GLY A 81 19.43 12.94 8.46
CA GLY A 81 18.81 14.10 9.11
C GLY A 81 17.30 13.98 9.39
N GLY A 82 16.65 12.87 9.05
CA GLY A 82 15.30 12.53 9.52
C GLY A 82 14.14 13.28 8.85
N GLN A 83 14.38 14.03 7.77
CA GLN A 83 13.32 14.75 7.04
C GLN A 83 12.21 13.81 6.54
N TYR A 84 12.58 12.61 6.10
CA TYR A 84 11.63 11.54 5.74
C TYR A 84 11.94 10.27 6.52
N GLY A 85 10.89 9.65 7.07
CA GLY A 85 10.96 8.37 7.75
C GLY A 85 11.05 7.17 6.79
N HIS A 86 10.74 5.99 7.33
CA HIS A 86 10.63 4.78 6.52
C HIS A 86 9.48 4.91 5.52
N ARG A 87 9.68 4.39 4.31
CA ARG A 87 8.65 4.43 3.26
C ARG A 87 8.55 3.10 2.54
N LEU A 88 7.32 2.76 2.16
CA LEU A 88 7.04 1.72 1.17
C LEU A 88 6.58 2.42 -0.11
N VAL A 89 7.33 2.21 -1.19
CA VAL A 89 6.98 2.69 -2.54
C VAL A 89 6.27 1.56 -3.28
N ILE A 90 5.17 1.92 -3.95
CA ILE A 90 4.24 1.02 -4.66
C ILE A 90 3.91 1.59 -6.04
#